data_AF-A0A3D2THZ6-F1
#
_entry.id   AF-A0A3D2THZ6-F1
#
_cell.length_a   1.000
_cell.length_b   1.000
_cell.length_c   1.000
_cell.angle_alpha   90.00
_cell.angle_beta   90.00
_cell.angle_gamma   90.00
#
_symmetry.space_group_name_H-M   'P 1'
#
loop_
_entity.id
_entity.type
_entity.pdbx_description
1 polymer ?
#
loop_
_entity_poly.entity_id
_entity_poly.type
_entity_poly.pdbx_seq_one_letter_code
_entity_poly.pdbx_strand_id
1 'polypeptide(L)'
;MRYDLHDQAARELEDARSIDSEHRKLPQLDRQLKQLVKLAARTRLTNTVVPPSPEEVAQQQQLDEKILKKAPQWARVLFVRQVQPMLVHSCATAGCHQPGSSQENFQLDRLAIDAAGHPHVTQHNLAATLSQIDWDAPEQSQLLQQAHAAHGKAEKTSPGPLPPHKMKLLKMWVEQLATVHRAQTEIDLLASKRDKILPDKTATPPLEKMPEKVQLTGYTQQDPFDAAFFNSRYGQKPATEAPTDEQKK
;
A
#
# COMPACT_ATOMS: atom_id res chain seq x y z
N MET A 1 -0.11 -18.62 -14.93
CA MET A 1 0.69 -18.79 -16.17
C MET A 1 2.16 -18.58 -15.84
N ARG A 2 3.00 -19.60 -15.64
CA ARG A 2 4.41 -19.36 -15.25
C ARG A 2 5.43 -20.49 -15.50
N TYR A 3 5.16 -21.46 -16.37
CA TYR A 3 6.07 -22.59 -16.58
C TYR A 3 6.48 -22.82 -18.05
N ASP A 4 5.65 -22.51 -19.05
CA ASP A 4 5.93 -22.92 -20.44
C ASP A 4 6.80 -21.96 -21.29
N LEU A 5 7.00 -20.70 -20.85
CA LEU A 5 7.68 -19.68 -21.68
C LEU A 5 9.18 -19.94 -21.86
N HIS A 6 9.86 -20.49 -20.85
CA HIS A 6 11.31 -20.75 -20.95
C HIS A 6 11.63 -21.98 -21.81
N ASP A 7 10.77 -23.00 -21.74
CA ASP A 7 10.92 -24.21 -22.56
C ASP A 7 10.57 -23.93 -24.02
N GLN A 8 9.65 -23.00 -24.29
CA GLN A 8 9.40 -22.47 -25.63
C GLN A 8 10.62 -21.68 -26.14
N ALA A 9 11.15 -20.75 -25.35
CA ALA A 9 12.34 -19.98 -25.74
C ALA A 9 13.60 -20.85 -25.95
N ALA A 10 13.74 -21.95 -25.20
CA ALA A 10 14.81 -22.93 -25.41
C ALA A 10 14.66 -23.65 -26.76
N ARG A 11 13.43 -24.03 -27.13
CA ARG A 11 13.12 -24.67 -28.42
C ARG A 11 13.38 -23.71 -29.59
N GLU A 12 12.91 -22.46 -29.49
CA GLU A 12 13.15 -21.45 -30.53
C GLU A 12 14.65 -21.16 -30.75
N LEU A 13 15.46 -21.21 -29.69
CA LEU A 13 16.92 -21.07 -29.83
C LEU A 13 17.57 -22.27 -30.54
N GLU A 14 17.04 -23.47 -30.34
CA GLU A 14 17.53 -24.68 -31.00
C GLU A 14 17.13 -24.69 -32.48
N ASP A 15 15.90 -24.26 -32.79
CA ASP A 15 15.44 -24.05 -34.16
C ASP A 15 16.30 -22.99 -34.87
N ALA A 16 16.61 -21.88 -34.19
CA ALA A 16 17.50 -20.86 -34.74
C ALA A 16 18.93 -21.37 -34.99
N ARG A 17 19.47 -22.24 -34.13
CA ARG A 17 20.78 -22.90 -34.35
C ARG A 17 20.77 -23.83 -35.56
N SER A 18 19.64 -24.50 -35.81
CA SER A 18 19.48 -25.38 -36.97
C SER A 18 19.46 -24.62 -38.31
N ILE A 19 19.04 -23.35 -38.28
CA ILE A 19 18.95 -22.47 -39.46
C ILE A 19 20.27 -21.72 -39.69
N ASP A 20 20.84 -21.12 -38.64
CA ASP A 20 22.10 -20.37 -38.72
C ASP A 20 22.91 -20.53 -37.42
N SER A 21 23.81 -21.50 -37.40
CA SER A 21 24.62 -21.84 -36.23
C SER A 21 25.67 -20.77 -35.87
N GLU A 22 26.07 -19.91 -36.81
CA GLU A 22 27.13 -18.92 -36.65
C GLU A 22 26.59 -17.52 -36.30
N HIS A 23 25.28 -17.39 -36.09
CA HIS A 23 24.69 -16.09 -35.79
C HIS A 23 25.25 -15.50 -34.49
N ARG A 24 25.91 -14.33 -34.60
CA ARG A 24 26.58 -13.60 -33.51
C ARG A 24 25.75 -13.34 -32.22
N LYS A 25 24.42 -13.43 -32.28
CA LYS A 25 23.51 -13.16 -31.16
C LYS A 25 23.14 -14.43 -30.38
N LEU A 26 23.31 -15.62 -30.95
CA LEU A 26 22.99 -16.89 -30.28
C LEU A 26 23.73 -17.07 -28.94
N PRO A 27 25.03 -16.75 -28.80
CA PRO A 27 25.73 -16.87 -27.52
C PRO A 27 25.25 -15.88 -26.47
N GLN A 28 24.67 -14.74 -26.87
CA GLN A 28 24.12 -13.75 -25.95
C GLN A 28 22.75 -14.21 -25.44
N LEU A 29 21.87 -14.66 -26.34
CA LEU A 29 20.53 -15.13 -26.00
C LEU A 29 20.59 -16.40 -25.14
N ASP A 30 21.50 -17.33 -25.43
CA ASP A 30 21.73 -18.54 -24.62
C ASP A 30 22.16 -18.19 -23.18
N ARG A 31 23.06 -17.21 -23.03
CA ARG A 31 23.47 -16.71 -21.70
C ARG A 31 22.31 -16.07 -20.95
N GLN A 32 21.47 -15.29 -21.64
CA GLN A 32 20.30 -14.65 -21.04
C GLN A 32 19.27 -15.71 -20.60
N LEU A 33 18.98 -16.70 -21.43
CA LEU A 33 18.06 -17.79 -21.07
C LEU A 33 18.57 -18.57 -19.86
N LYS A 34 19.85 -18.94 -19.83
CA LYS A 34 20.49 -19.63 -18.69
C LYS A 34 20.39 -18.81 -17.40
N GLN A 35 20.57 -17.50 -17.47
CA GLN A 35 20.41 -16.60 -16.32
C GLN A 35 18.96 -16.56 -15.83
N LEU A 36 17.99 -16.44 -16.73
CA LEU A 36 16.57 -16.42 -16.38
C LEU A 36 16.10 -17.75 -15.77
N VAL A 37 16.52 -18.88 -16.33
CA VAL A 37 16.24 -20.22 -15.77
C VAL A 37 16.85 -20.38 -14.38
N LYS A 38 18.10 -19.92 -14.17
CA LYS A 38 18.76 -19.97 -12.86
C LYS A 38 18.06 -19.09 -11.82
N LEU A 39 17.56 -17.91 -12.23
CA LEU A 39 16.77 -17.04 -11.36
C LEU A 39 15.43 -17.69 -11.02
N ALA A 40 14.72 -18.25 -12.00
CA ALA A 40 13.46 -18.96 -11.78
C ALA A 40 13.62 -20.20 -10.89
N ALA A 41 14.69 -20.97 -11.05
CA ALA A 41 15.01 -22.11 -10.21
C ALA A 41 15.31 -21.68 -8.76
N ARG A 42 16.03 -20.57 -8.56
CA ARG A 42 16.25 -19.98 -7.24
C ARG A 42 14.94 -19.54 -6.59
N THR A 43 14.06 -18.90 -7.34
CA THR A 43 12.72 -18.52 -6.85
C THR A 43 11.86 -19.74 -6.47
N ARG A 44 11.99 -20.87 -7.19
CA ARG A 44 11.29 -22.12 -6.83
C ARG A 44 11.86 -22.77 -5.57
N LEU A 45 13.18 -22.75 -5.38
CA LEU A 45 13.83 -23.31 -4.19
C LEU A 45 13.60 -22.46 -2.93
N THR A 46 13.39 -21.15 -3.06
CA THR A 46 12.97 -20.30 -1.93
C THR A 46 11.48 -20.45 -1.58
N ASN A 47 10.71 -21.17 -2.39
CA ASN A 47 9.28 -21.41 -2.18
C ASN A 47 8.98 -22.70 -1.40
N THR A 48 10.01 -23.37 -0.84
CA THR A 48 9.86 -24.40 0.21
C THR A 48 9.78 -23.78 1.60
N VAL A 49 9.27 -22.56 1.71
CA VAL A 49 8.70 -22.06 2.96
C VAL A 49 7.34 -22.72 3.05
N VAL A 50 7.11 -23.48 4.13
CA VAL A 50 5.78 -24.00 4.47
C VAL A 50 4.78 -22.85 4.28
N PRO A 51 3.76 -22.98 3.41
CA PRO A 51 2.81 -21.90 3.25
C PRO A 51 2.26 -21.56 4.63
N PRO A 52 2.28 -20.28 5.05
CA PRO A 52 1.81 -19.90 6.37
C PRO A 52 0.39 -20.45 6.54
N SER A 53 0.12 -21.02 7.71
CA SER A 53 -1.21 -21.54 8.05
C SER A 53 -2.23 -20.43 7.81
N PRO A 54 -3.45 -20.73 7.33
CA PRO A 54 -4.52 -19.74 7.20
C PRO A 54 -4.73 -18.89 8.47
N GLU A 55 -4.47 -19.48 9.65
CA GLU A 55 -4.50 -18.78 10.94
C GLU A 55 -3.38 -17.74 11.09
N GLU A 56 -2.15 -18.07 10.67
CA GLU A 56 -1.00 -17.16 10.73
C GLU A 56 -1.19 -15.96 9.80
N VAL A 57 -1.74 -16.20 8.60
CA VAL A 57 -2.07 -15.13 7.65
C VAL A 57 -3.13 -14.19 8.22
N ALA A 58 -4.18 -14.75 8.84
CA ALA A 58 -5.24 -13.96 9.45
C ALA A 58 -4.73 -13.11 10.63
N GLN A 59 -3.87 -13.68 11.49
CA GLN A 59 -3.25 -12.95 12.60
C GLN A 59 -2.35 -11.82 12.11
N GLN A 60 -1.54 -12.07 11.07
CA GLN A 60 -0.70 -11.04 10.48
C GLN A 60 -1.53 -9.90 9.86
N GLN A 61 -2.61 -10.23 9.14
CA GLN A 61 -3.51 -9.22 8.57
C GLN A 61 -4.18 -8.36 9.65
N GLN A 62 -4.57 -8.94 10.78
CA GLN A 62 -5.13 -8.20 11.91
C GLN A 62 -4.10 -7.25 12.54
N LEU A 63 -2.85 -7.71 12.69
CA LEU A 63 -1.76 -6.88 13.19
C LEU A 63 -1.48 -5.72 12.23
N ASP A 64 -1.40 -5.99 10.94
CA ASP A 64 -1.20 -5.00 9.89
C ASP A 64 -2.33 -3.96 9.93
N GLU A 65 -3.60 -4.38 10.04
CA GLU A 65 -4.74 -3.48 10.15
C GLU A 65 -4.63 -2.55 11.38
N LYS A 66 -4.20 -3.10 12.53
CA LYS A 66 -4.01 -2.31 13.75
C LYS A 66 -2.90 -1.27 13.58
N ILE A 67 -1.82 -1.61 12.90
CA ILE A 67 -0.72 -0.68 12.60
C ILE A 67 -1.19 0.39 11.60
N LEU A 68 -1.95 -0.01 10.58
CA LEU A 68 -2.48 0.88 9.54
C LEU A 68 -3.43 1.96 10.08
N LYS A 69 -4.11 1.71 11.20
CA LYS A 69 -4.95 2.71 11.88
C LYS A 69 -4.15 3.92 12.38
N LYS A 70 -2.83 3.78 12.58
CA LYS A 70 -1.93 4.89 12.95
C LYS A 70 -1.57 5.79 11.77
N ALA A 71 -1.80 5.35 10.53
CA ALA A 71 -1.41 6.10 9.34
C ALA A 71 -2.59 6.92 8.78
N PRO A 72 -2.49 8.25 8.73
CA PRO A 72 -3.52 9.11 8.13
C PRO A 72 -3.61 8.89 6.61
N GLN A 73 -4.76 9.23 6.02
CA GLN A 73 -5.03 8.97 4.60
C GLN A 73 -3.99 9.58 3.65
N TRP A 74 -3.54 10.81 3.91
CA TRP A 74 -2.51 11.45 3.08
C TRP A 74 -1.20 10.65 3.07
N ALA A 75 -0.81 10.07 4.21
CA ALA A 75 0.43 9.31 4.33
C ALA A 75 0.34 8.00 3.56
N ARG A 76 -0.83 7.35 3.55
CA ARG A 76 -1.11 6.15 2.74
C ARG A 76 -1.00 6.45 1.25
N VAL A 77 -1.55 7.58 0.80
CA VAL A 77 -1.48 8.00 -0.61
C VAL A 77 -0.04 8.31 -1.04
N LEU A 78 0.72 9.07 -0.23
CA LEU A 78 2.13 9.33 -0.50
C LEU A 78 2.97 8.06 -0.45
N PHE A 79 2.63 7.12 0.44
CA PHE A 79 3.30 5.85 0.51
C PHE A 79 3.19 5.10 -0.81
N VAL A 80 1.98 4.86 -1.29
CA VAL A 80 1.75 4.12 -2.55
C VAL A 80 2.42 4.81 -3.74
N ARG A 81 2.35 6.15 -3.82
CA ARG A 81 2.82 6.89 -5.00
C ARG A 81 4.31 7.13 -5.04
N GLN A 82 4.97 7.25 -3.89
CA GLN A 82 6.35 7.73 -3.83
C GLN A 82 7.24 6.85 -2.93
N VAL A 83 6.83 6.59 -1.70
CA VAL A 83 7.67 5.88 -0.72
C VAL A 83 7.81 4.40 -1.05
N GLN A 84 6.72 3.70 -1.35
CA GLN A 84 6.72 2.28 -1.68
C GLN A 84 7.56 1.99 -2.93
N PRO A 85 7.36 2.66 -4.10
CA PRO A 85 8.23 2.43 -5.25
C PRO A 85 9.69 2.71 -4.89
N MET A 86 9.98 3.77 -4.14
CA MET A 86 11.34 4.09 -3.73
C MET A 86 11.97 2.99 -2.86
N LEU A 87 11.30 2.57 -1.79
CA LEU A 87 11.79 1.53 -0.88
C LEU A 87 11.89 0.18 -1.58
N VAL A 88 10.91 -0.15 -2.41
CA VAL A 88 10.91 -1.43 -3.11
C VAL A 88 12.07 -1.49 -4.13
N HIS A 89 12.31 -0.41 -4.88
CA HIS A 89 13.43 -0.36 -5.83
C HIS A 89 14.80 -0.27 -5.15
N SER A 90 14.90 0.31 -3.94
CA SER A 90 16.19 0.53 -3.27
C SER A 90 16.56 -0.57 -2.27
N CYS A 91 15.61 -1.06 -1.47
CA CYS A 91 15.85 -2.00 -0.37
C CYS A 91 15.51 -3.45 -0.77
N ALA A 92 14.43 -3.61 -1.53
CA ALA A 92 13.94 -4.91 -1.94
C ALA A 92 14.72 -5.48 -3.14
N THR A 93 15.16 -4.63 -4.09
CA THR A 93 15.93 -5.02 -5.29
C THR A 93 17.19 -5.83 -4.98
N ALA A 94 17.88 -5.47 -3.89
CA ALA A 94 19.12 -6.13 -3.45
C ALA A 94 18.91 -7.52 -2.83
N GLY A 95 17.66 -8.02 -2.77
CA GLY A 95 17.33 -9.34 -2.24
C GLY A 95 17.42 -9.44 -0.71
N CYS A 96 17.73 -8.35 -0.01
CA CYS A 96 17.90 -8.34 1.44
C CYS A 96 16.57 -8.21 2.20
N HIS A 97 15.60 -7.45 1.68
CA HIS A 97 14.29 -7.22 2.30
C HIS A 97 13.16 -7.78 1.42
N GLN A 98 13.28 -9.03 0.99
CA GLN A 98 12.25 -9.75 0.24
C GLN A 98 11.62 -10.81 1.14
N PRO A 99 10.36 -11.21 0.88
CA PRO A 99 9.81 -12.40 1.49
C PRO A 99 10.77 -13.59 1.33
N GLY A 100 11.08 -14.27 2.44
CA GLY A 100 12.03 -15.38 2.49
C GLY A 100 13.52 -14.99 2.54
N SER A 101 13.86 -13.70 2.69
CA SER A 101 15.24 -13.29 3.01
C SER A 101 15.57 -13.58 4.48
N SER A 102 16.86 -13.63 4.83
CA SER A 102 17.30 -13.83 6.22
C SER A 102 17.05 -12.61 7.14
N GLN A 103 16.30 -11.61 6.69
CA GLN A 103 15.96 -10.40 7.45
C GLN A 103 14.47 -10.45 7.76
N GLU A 104 14.14 -11.05 8.90
CA GLU A 104 12.74 -11.32 9.29
C GLU A 104 12.00 -10.05 9.72
N ASN A 105 12.71 -9.04 10.24
CA ASN A 105 12.09 -7.89 10.90
C ASN A 105 11.52 -6.83 9.93
N PHE A 106 11.94 -6.83 8.66
CA PHE A 106 11.46 -5.88 7.65
C PHE A 106 11.46 -6.52 6.27
N GLN A 107 10.28 -6.83 5.74
CA GLN A 107 10.11 -7.45 4.43
C GLN A 107 9.24 -6.56 3.55
N LEU A 108 9.67 -6.38 2.30
CA LEU A 108 8.95 -5.62 1.29
C LEU A 108 8.70 -6.52 0.09
N ASP A 109 7.43 -6.78 -0.19
CA ASP A 109 7.05 -7.57 -1.36
C ASP A 109 6.93 -6.66 -2.60
N ARG A 110 7.63 -7.06 -3.67
CA ARG A 110 7.66 -6.35 -4.96
C ARG A 110 6.36 -6.46 -5.73
N LEU A 111 5.51 -7.45 -5.43
CA LEU A 111 4.18 -7.58 -6.05
C LEU A 111 3.31 -6.34 -5.84
N ALA A 112 3.66 -5.50 -4.87
CA ALA A 112 3.02 -4.21 -4.65
C ALA A 112 3.29 -3.18 -5.78
N ILE A 113 4.37 -3.30 -6.55
CA ILE A 113 4.66 -2.41 -7.70
C ILE A 113 3.82 -2.78 -8.92
N ASP A 114 3.48 -4.06 -9.10
CA ASP A 114 2.74 -4.53 -10.27
C ASP A 114 1.26 -4.10 -10.28
N ALA A 115 0.86 -3.27 -9.30
CA ALA A 115 -0.30 -2.35 -9.19
C ALA A 115 -1.71 -2.85 -9.55
N ALA A 116 -1.89 -4.04 -10.09
CA ALA A 116 -3.16 -4.48 -10.68
C ALA A 116 -3.89 -5.60 -9.90
N GLY A 117 -3.49 -5.93 -8.65
CA GLY A 117 -4.22 -7.01 -7.96
C GLY A 117 -3.97 -7.29 -6.49
N HIS A 118 -3.08 -6.57 -5.80
CA HIS A 118 -2.67 -6.99 -4.45
C HIS A 118 -2.75 -5.87 -3.39
N PRO A 119 -3.96 -5.40 -3.02
CA PRO A 119 -4.14 -4.41 -1.95
C PRO A 119 -3.54 -4.87 -0.61
N HIS A 120 -3.65 -6.17 -0.29
CA HIS A 120 -3.09 -6.76 0.92
C HIS A 120 -1.56 -6.65 0.97
N VAL A 121 -0.87 -6.76 -0.16
CA VAL A 121 0.60 -6.62 -0.23
C VAL A 121 1.01 -5.17 0.03
N THR A 122 0.28 -4.20 -0.52
CA THR A 122 0.51 -2.78 -0.26
C THR A 122 0.30 -2.44 1.22
N GLN A 123 -0.76 -3.00 1.82
CA GLN A 123 -1.05 -2.86 3.25
C GLN A 123 0.04 -3.48 4.12
N HIS A 124 0.48 -4.70 3.78
CA HIS A 124 1.57 -5.37 4.46
C HIS A 124 2.87 -4.57 4.40
N ASN A 125 3.28 -4.11 3.22
CA ASN A 125 4.48 -3.30 3.05
C ASN A 125 4.41 -1.99 3.86
N LEU A 126 3.23 -1.36 3.92
CA LEU A 126 3.02 -0.17 4.74
C LEU A 126 3.15 -0.52 6.23
N ALA A 127 2.48 -1.56 6.71
CA ALA A 127 2.58 -1.99 8.11
C ALA A 127 4.02 -2.34 8.51
N ALA A 128 4.74 -3.08 7.67
CA ALA A 128 6.15 -3.39 7.84
C ALA A 128 7.03 -2.13 7.84
N THR A 129 6.69 -1.10 7.06
CA THR A 129 7.42 0.18 7.06
C THR A 129 7.15 0.96 8.34
N LEU A 130 5.89 1.00 8.79
CA LEU A 130 5.47 1.70 10.01
C LEU A 130 6.06 1.07 11.28
N SER A 131 6.36 -0.23 11.28
CA SER A 131 7.01 -0.91 12.42
C SER A 131 8.47 -0.48 12.62
N GLN A 132 9.10 0.10 11.60
CA GLN A 132 10.49 0.59 11.65
C GLN A 132 10.60 2.05 12.11
N ILE A 133 9.47 2.69 12.44
CA ILE A 133 9.39 4.10 12.85
C ILE A 133 9.41 4.19 14.37
N ASP A 134 10.34 4.97 14.89
CA ASP A 134 10.31 5.46 16.26
C ASP A 134 9.41 6.70 16.30
N TRP A 135 8.29 6.62 17.02
CA TRP A 135 7.27 7.67 17.05
C TRP A 135 7.65 8.83 17.98
N ASP A 136 8.55 8.59 18.93
CA ASP A 136 9.00 9.57 19.91
C ASP A 136 10.24 10.33 19.38
N ALA A 137 11.15 9.60 18.73
CA ALA A 137 12.36 10.11 18.10
C ALA A 137 12.43 9.74 16.60
N PRO A 138 11.60 10.37 15.73
CA PRO A 138 11.48 9.98 14.32
C PRO A 138 12.80 9.98 13.55
N GLU A 139 13.71 10.89 13.86
CA GLU A 139 15.07 10.94 13.27
C GLU A 139 15.95 9.74 13.64
N GLN A 140 15.66 9.06 14.75
CA GLN A 140 16.34 7.84 15.19
C GLN A 140 15.65 6.56 14.71
N SER A 141 14.56 6.67 13.95
CA SER A 141 13.88 5.52 13.36
C SER A 141 14.87 4.60 12.64
N GLN A 142 14.81 3.30 12.92
CA GLN A 142 15.64 2.29 12.26
C GLN A 142 15.55 2.40 10.75
N LEU A 143 14.36 2.73 10.21
CA LEU A 143 14.14 2.98 8.80
C LEU A 143 15.09 4.05 8.22
N LEU A 144 15.27 5.17 8.93
CA LEU A 144 16.12 6.28 8.48
C LEU A 144 17.61 5.99 8.67
N GLN A 145 17.96 5.36 9.80
CA GLN A 145 19.35 4.98 10.07
C GLN A 145 19.86 3.98 9.01
N GLN A 146 19.08 2.95 8.70
CA GLN A 146 19.44 1.96 7.68
C GLN A 146 19.39 2.54 6.27
N ALA A 147 18.45 3.46 5.99
CA ALA A 147 18.40 4.17 4.72
C ALA A 147 19.66 5.04 4.46
N HIS A 148 20.29 5.54 5.53
CA HIS A 148 21.47 6.40 5.47
C HIS A 148 22.79 5.61 5.43
N ALA A 149 22.76 4.33 5.83
CA ALA A 149 23.93 3.45 5.84
C ALA A 149 23.92 2.50 4.64
N ALA A 150 25.11 2.24 4.09
CA ALA A 150 25.27 1.13 3.15
C ALA A 150 25.11 -0.20 3.92
N HIS A 151 24.15 -1.03 3.51
CA HIS A 151 23.89 -2.31 4.16
C HIS A 151 23.48 -3.40 3.15
N GLY A 152 23.81 -4.65 3.47
CA GLY A 152 23.56 -5.82 2.61
C GLY A 152 24.64 -6.89 2.78
N LYS A 153 24.26 -8.17 2.64
CA LYS A 153 25.20 -9.30 2.68
C LYS A 153 25.85 -9.50 1.31
N ALA A 154 26.85 -8.67 0.98
CA ALA A 154 27.90 -9.00 0.02
C ALA A 154 29.04 -7.95 0.09
N GLU A 155 30.23 -8.36 0.58
CA GLU A 155 31.44 -7.51 0.73
C GLU A 155 31.88 -6.73 -0.52
N LYS A 156 31.32 -6.99 -1.70
CA LYS A 156 31.70 -6.33 -2.96
C LYS A 156 30.58 -5.52 -3.65
N THR A 157 29.31 -5.61 -3.21
CA THR A 157 28.18 -4.96 -3.90
C THR A 157 27.02 -4.59 -2.97
N SER A 158 27.29 -4.23 -1.71
CA SER A 158 26.24 -3.69 -0.85
C SER A 158 25.63 -2.44 -1.50
N PRO A 159 24.30 -2.35 -1.64
CA PRO A 159 23.66 -1.13 -2.11
C PRO A 159 24.11 0.03 -1.22
N GLY A 160 24.55 1.10 -1.87
CA GLY A 160 24.94 2.33 -1.19
C GLY A 160 23.75 2.99 -0.49
N PRO A 161 24.00 4.05 0.29
CA PRO A 161 22.95 4.81 0.96
C PRO A 161 21.94 5.37 -0.04
N LEU A 162 20.73 5.65 0.43
CA LEU A 162 19.71 6.29 -0.39
C LEU A 162 20.20 7.66 -0.90
N PRO A 163 20.02 7.96 -2.20
CA PRO A 163 20.35 9.27 -2.75
C PRO A 163 19.72 10.43 -1.96
N PRO A 164 20.36 11.62 -1.88
CA PRO A 164 19.92 12.70 -1.00
C PRO A 164 18.45 13.13 -1.17
N HIS A 165 17.93 13.14 -2.41
CA HIS A 165 16.54 13.49 -2.67
C HIS A 165 15.54 12.45 -2.14
N LYS A 166 15.87 11.15 -2.25
CA LYS A 166 15.08 10.04 -1.72
C LYS A 166 15.13 10.02 -0.19
N MET A 167 16.31 10.25 0.37
CA MET A 167 16.48 10.39 1.82
C MET A 167 15.64 11.56 2.36
N LYS A 168 15.69 12.73 1.71
CA LYS A 168 14.88 13.89 2.10
C LYS A 168 13.37 13.57 2.06
N LEU A 169 12.91 12.92 1.00
CA LEU A 169 11.51 12.49 0.87
C LEU A 169 11.11 11.56 2.02
N LEU A 170 11.92 10.53 2.30
CA LEU A 170 11.63 9.56 3.35
C LEU A 170 11.61 10.22 4.73
N LYS A 171 12.61 11.05 5.03
CA LYS A 171 12.70 11.80 6.29
C LYS A 171 11.47 12.70 6.48
N MET A 172 11.12 13.50 5.48
CA MET A 172 9.93 14.37 5.55
C MET A 172 8.65 13.57 5.80
N TRP A 173 8.49 12.42 5.13
CA TRP A 173 7.33 11.56 5.33
C TRP A 173 7.26 11.00 6.75
N VAL A 174 8.38 10.50 7.30
CA VAL A 174 8.45 9.98 8.69
C VAL A 174 8.18 11.09 9.72
N GLU A 175 8.79 12.27 9.57
CA GLU A 175 8.63 13.39 10.51
C GLU A 175 7.19 13.93 10.54
N GLN A 176 6.55 14.05 9.38
CA GLN A 176 5.15 14.48 9.30
C GLN A 176 4.23 13.44 9.94
N LEU A 177 4.50 12.14 9.72
CA LEU A 177 3.74 11.06 10.30
C LEU A 177 3.84 11.06 11.83
N ALA A 178 5.04 11.21 12.39
CA ALA A 178 5.27 11.26 13.83
C ALA A 178 4.63 12.50 14.48
N THR A 179 4.65 13.65 13.79
CA THR A 179 3.95 14.86 14.25
C THR A 179 2.46 14.63 14.39
N VAL A 180 1.82 14.03 13.38
CA VAL A 180 0.38 13.71 13.41
C VAL A 180 0.06 12.69 14.50
N HIS A 181 0.91 11.66 14.66
CA HIS A 181 0.72 10.64 15.70
C HIS A 181 0.78 11.24 17.12
N ARG A 182 1.74 12.14 17.39
CA ARG A 182 1.84 12.81 18.70
C ARG A 182 0.62 13.69 18.97
N ALA A 183 0.18 14.47 17.99
CA ALA A 183 -1.04 15.28 18.12
C ALA A 183 -2.28 14.41 18.41
N GLN A 184 -2.43 13.27 17.73
CA GLN A 184 -3.54 12.36 17.98
C GLN A 184 -3.46 11.75 19.38
N THR A 185 -2.27 11.35 19.82
CA THR A 185 -2.05 10.79 21.17
C THR A 185 -2.42 11.79 22.26
N GLU A 186 -2.06 13.07 22.09
CA GLU A 186 -2.44 14.14 23.03
C GLU A 186 -3.97 14.33 23.08
N ILE A 187 -4.64 14.33 21.93
CA ILE A 187 -6.10 14.43 21.83
C ILE A 187 -6.76 13.26 22.57
N ASP A 188 -6.29 12.03 22.34
CA ASP A 188 -6.83 10.81 22.95
C ASP A 188 -6.64 10.82 24.47
N LEU A 189 -5.48 11.28 24.95
CA LEU A 189 -5.21 11.45 26.39
C LEU A 189 -6.14 12.49 27.03
N LEU A 190 -6.42 13.60 26.34
CA LEU A 190 -7.35 14.62 26.82
C LEU A 190 -8.81 14.13 26.83
N ALA A 191 -9.21 13.36 25.83
CA ALA A 191 -10.53 12.73 25.78
C ALA A 191 -10.70 11.72 26.94
N SER A 192 -9.72 10.84 27.14
CA SER A 192 -9.77 9.85 28.23
C SER A 192 -9.79 10.48 29.63
N LYS A 193 -9.16 11.65 29.81
CA LYS A 193 -9.26 12.40 31.07
C LYS A 193 -10.65 13.01 31.29
N ARG A 194 -11.33 13.49 30.24
CA ARG A 194 -12.70 14.01 30.35
C ARG A 194 -13.68 12.91 30.79
N ASP A 195 -13.58 11.72 30.22
CA ASP A 195 -14.47 10.60 30.54
C ASP A 195 -14.29 10.10 31.99
N LYS A 196 -13.11 10.29 32.58
CA LYS A 196 -12.86 9.95 34.00
C LYS A 196 -13.34 11.02 34.99
N ILE A 197 -13.62 12.25 34.56
CA ILE A 197 -13.98 13.37 35.43
C ILE A 197 -15.51 13.56 35.51
N LEU A 198 -16.30 12.99 34.59
CA LEU A 198 -17.76 12.92 34.73
C LEU A 198 -18.16 11.54 35.29
N PRO A 199 -18.41 11.40 36.61
CA PRO A 199 -19.19 10.27 37.08
C PRO A 199 -20.62 10.38 36.53
N ASP A 200 -21.14 9.21 36.21
CA ASP A 200 -22.52 8.88 35.83
C ASP A 200 -23.58 9.91 36.24
N LYS A 201 -24.13 10.65 35.27
CA LYS A 201 -25.39 11.40 35.41
C LYS A 201 -26.56 10.47 35.07
N THR A 202 -26.75 9.40 35.83
CA THR A 202 -28.05 8.69 35.91
C THR A 202 -28.97 9.28 36.97
N ALA A 203 -28.58 10.35 37.67
CA ALA A 203 -29.51 11.14 38.47
C ALA A 203 -30.31 12.09 37.56
N THR A 204 -31.45 11.63 37.04
CA THR A 204 -32.55 12.50 36.62
C THR A 204 -33.01 13.34 37.82
N PRO A 205 -32.83 14.68 37.83
CA PRO A 205 -33.56 15.51 38.78
C PRO A 205 -35.06 15.53 38.39
N PRO A 206 -36.00 15.56 39.35
CA PRO A 206 -37.41 15.70 39.04
C PRO A 206 -37.66 17.01 38.30
N LEU A 207 -38.21 16.91 37.09
CA LEU A 207 -38.67 18.06 36.30
C LEU A 207 -39.81 18.76 37.07
N GLU A 208 -39.44 19.83 37.76
CA GLU A 208 -40.38 20.85 38.20
C GLU A 208 -41.02 21.50 36.97
N LYS A 209 -42.35 21.52 36.97
CA LYS A 209 -43.22 21.93 35.89
C LYS A 209 -43.00 23.41 35.55
N MET A 210 -42.60 23.70 34.32
CA MET A 210 -42.83 25.00 33.67
C MET A 210 -43.09 24.81 32.17
N PRO A 211 -43.81 25.76 31.53
CA PRO A 211 -44.85 25.44 30.56
C PRO A 211 -44.40 25.39 29.09
N GLU A 212 -45.07 24.51 28.37
CA GLU A 212 -45.70 24.71 27.06
C GLU A 212 -44.94 25.49 25.96
N LYS A 213 -44.45 24.69 24.99
CA LYS A 213 -44.27 24.99 23.55
C LYS A 213 -43.61 26.33 23.18
N VAL A 214 -42.29 26.25 22.97
CA VAL A 214 -41.63 27.05 21.91
C VAL A 214 -41.38 26.12 20.73
N GLN A 215 -42.20 26.23 19.69
CA GLN A 215 -41.92 25.63 18.39
C GLN A 215 -40.75 26.40 17.76
N LEU A 216 -39.55 25.83 17.75
CA LEU A 216 -38.52 26.25 16.80
C LEU A 216 -38.87 25.73 15.42
N THR A 217 -39.53 26.58 14.65
CA THR A 217 -39.65 26.46 13.20
C THR A 217 -38.25 26.64 12.56
N GLY A 218 -37.82 25.72 11.69
CA GLY A 218 -36.96 26.11 10.57
C GLY A 218 -35.68 25.33 10.26
N TYR A 219 -35.44 24.12 10.76
CA TYR A 219 -34.38 23.26 10.21
C TYR A 219 -34.96 21.89 9.80
N THR A 220 -35.52 21.83 8.59
CA THR A 220 -35.61 20.57 7.87
C THR A 220 -34.19 20.15 7.52
N GLN A 221 -33.68 19.15 8.23
CA GLN A 221 -32.48 18.42 7.89
C GLN A 221 -32.71 17.70 6.55
N GLN A 222 -32.50 18.40 5.44
CA GLN A 222 -32.45 17.77 4.13
C GLN A 222 -31.13 17.02 4.03
N ASP A 223 -31.22 15.70 3.79
CA ASP A 223 -30.08 14.83 3.56
C ASP A 223 -29.33 15.31 2.31
N PRO A 224 -28.04 15.73 2.44
CA PRO A 224 -27.26 16.21 1.31
C PRO A 224 -27.01 15.15 0.22
N PHE A 225 -27.38 13.88 0.47
CA PHE A 225 -27.23 12.77 -0.48
C PHE A 225 -28.55 12.07 -0.85
N ASP A 226 -29.69 12.77 -0.76
CA ASP A 226 -30.97 12.22 -1.24
C ASP A 226 -30.93 11.89 -2.75
N ALA A 227 -30.97 10.60 -3.06
CA ALA A 227 -30.95 10.08 -4.43
C ALA A 227 -32.14 10.57 -5.27
N ALA A 228 -33.30 10.83 -4.66
CA ALA A 228 -34.47 11.33 -5.37
C ALA A 228 -34.24 12.76 -5.91
N PHE A 229 -33.60 13.62 -5.10
CA PHE A 229 -33.23 14.97 -5.53
C PHE A 229 -32.19 14.94 -6.67
N PHE A 230 -31.17 14.08 -6.57
CA PHE A 230 -30.17 13.92 -7.63
C PHE A 230 -30.78 13.46 -8.96
N ASN A 231 -31.66 12.45 -8.92
CA ASN A 231 -32.29 11.90 -10.12
C ASN A 231 -33.26 12.89 -10.78
N SER A 232 -33.95 13.73 -10.02
CA SER A 232 -34.80 14.79 -10.59
C SER A 232 -33.99 15.88 -11.29
N ARG A 233 -32.83 16.25 -10.73
CA ARG A 233 -31.99 17.33 -11.24
C ARG A 233 -31.17 16.93 -12.47
N TYR A 234 -30.74 15.67 -12.55
CA TYR A 234 -29.82 15.21 -13.59
C TYR A 234 -30.38 14.07 -14.46
N GLY A 235 -31.59 13.59 -14.21
CA GLY A 235 -32.18 12.42 -14.89
C GLY A 235 -32.92 12.70 -16.20
N GLN A 236 -33.05 13.95 -16.65
CA GLN A 236 -33.65 14.22 -17.96
C GLN A 236 -32.62 14.02 -19.08
N LYS A 237 -32.67 12.85 -19.71
CA LYS A 237 -32.12 12.67 -21.07
C LYS A 237 -32.94 13.52 -22.05
N PRO A 238 -32.32 14.26 -22.98
CA PRO A 238 -33.06 14.91 -24.06
C PRO A 238 -33.69 13.82 -24.95
N ALA A 239 -35.01 13.89 -25.11
CA ALA A 239 -35.74 13.14 -26.10
C ALA A 239 -35.17 13.49 -27.48
N THR A 240 -34.63 12.48 -28.15
CA THR A 240 -34.16 12.61 -29.53
C THR A 240 -35.42 12.67 -30.40
N GLU A 241 -35.77 13.87 -30.86
CA GLU A 241 -36.77 14.08 -31.90
C GLU A 241 -36.34 13.33 -33.16
N ALA A 242 -37.17 12.40 -33.61
CA ALA A 242 -37.03 11.76 -34.91
C ALA A 242 -37.65 12.68 -35.98
N PRO A 243 -36.98 12.94 -37.12
CA PRO A 243 -37.61 13.66 -38.21
C PRO A 243 -38.48 12.69 -39.02
N THR A 244 -39.79 12.90 -38.96
CA THR A 244 -40.73 12.51 -40.01
C THR A 244 -40.46 13.37 -41.24
N ASP A 245 -39.99 12.77 -42.33
CA ASP A 245 -40.04 13.37 -43.66
C ASP A 245 -40.78 12.40 -44.58
N GLU A 246 -42.04 12.73 -44.82
CA GLU A 246 -42.90 12.13 -45.83
C GLU A 246 -43.20 13.24 -46.85
N GLN A 247 -43.07 12.88 -48.14
CA GLN A 247 -43.60 13.56 -49.34
C GLN A 247 -42.67 14.53 -50.10
N LYS A 248 -41.97 13.97 -51.11
CA LYS A 248 -42.02 14.47 -52.49
C LYS A 248 -41.48 13.47 -53.52
N LYS A 249 -42.36 12.58 -54.02
CA LYS A 249 -42.66 12.38 -55.46
C LYS A 249 -43.61 11.22 -55.67
#